data_AF-A0AAQ0HJU4-F1
#
_entry.id   AF-A0AAQ0HJU4-F1
#
_cell.length_a   1.000
_cell.length_b   1.000
_cell.length_c   1.000
_cell.angle_alpha   90.00
_cell.angle_beta   90.00
_cell.angle_gamma   90.00
#
_symmetry.space_group_name_H-M   'P 1'
#
loop_
_entity.id
_entity.type
_entity.pdbx_description
1 polymer ?
#
loop_
_entity_poly.entity_id
_entity_poly.type
_entity_poly.pdbx_seq_one_letter_code
_entity_poly.pdbx_strand_id
1 'polypeptide(L)'
;MLNPMTGPRHVRDLRPAPAPAAPQRPLAPPDPPPPQRKLVPVAATAALPAAKRVFLMLQGPHGPFFDRVGRLLRATGAQVWRVGFNAGDEFFWSDASRFIRHGTGPEDWPDHLDRIVTEKGVTDIVLYGDVRPVHAAAREAARRHDLVLHVFEEGYLRPFWITYERGGSNGHSALMRIPLREMRNALRNRIAEMHRPPARWGDMRQHKFYGALYHFLVLVANRRYPGYRTHRQIGVFQEFRLNLRRFLLTPLHALARMREAGAVRRGGFPYVLVLMQLEHDSNFVAHSPYRRMAEFTDEVLTAFARSAPRHHHIVFKAHPLEDGRGGIRHAILARARELGIEDRVHFVRGGKLARLLNQAHAAVTVNSTAAQQALWRGLPVKAMGNAVFDKPGLVSDQSLDEFLHDPRPPHALAYRRYRDFLLESSQVPGGFYAARSRAHALRIVVDMILAPEDPYQALFAGRGKYRQQMGGKDD
;
A
#
# COMPACT_ATOMS: atom_id res chain seq x y z
N MET A 1 -54.28 -51.72 -61.81
CA MET A 1 -53.22 -51.52 -62.82
C MET A 1 -52.46 -50.25 -62.46
N LEU A 2 -51.13 -50.38 -62.41
CA LEU A 2 -50.13 -49.34 -62.67
C LEU A 2 -50.03 -48.10 -61.74
N ASN A 3 -49.00 -48.15 -60.90
CA ASN A 3 -48.11 -47.03 -60.59
C ASN A 3 -47.56 -46.44 -61.92
N PRO A 4 -47.12 -45.15 -62.02
CA PRO A 4 -45.76 -44.83 -61.54
C PRO A 4 -45.41 -43.34 -61.25
N MET A 5 -44.15 -43.17 -60.80
CA MET A 5 -43.22 -42.02 -60.94
C MET A 5 -43.19 -40.89 -59.89
N THR A 6 -42.26 -41.05 -58.94
CA THR A 6 -41.10 -40.18 -58.59
C THR A 6 -41.21 -38.64 -58.64
N GLY A 7 -40.97 -38.01 -57.47
CA GLY A 7 -40.56 -36.62 -57.27
C GLY A 7 -39.82 -36.45 -55.92
N PRO A 8 -38.90 -35.47 -55.76
CA PRO A 8 -37.69 -35.62 -54.94
C PRO A 8 -37.84 -35.30 -53.45
N ARG A 9 -36.99 -35.95 -52.64
CA ARG A 9 -36.87 -35.79 -51.18
C ARG A 9 -36.33 -34.41 -50.81
N HIS A 10 -37.13 -33.61 -50.11
CA HIS A 10 -36.66 -32.41 -49.42
C HIS A 10 -35.86 -32.79 -48.16
N VAL A 11 -34.57 -32.51 -48.19
CA VAL A 11 -33.68 -32.49 -47.02
C VAL A 11 -34.06 -31.27 -46.19
N ARG A 12 -34.61 -31.50 -44.98
CA ARG A 12 -34.75 -30.45 -43.95
C ARG A 12 -33.36 -30.15 -43.40
N ASP A 13 -32.88 -28.93 -43.62
CA ASP A 13 -31.74 -28.36 -42.91
C ASP A 13 -32.03 -28.30 -41.40
N LEU A 14 -31.54 -29.30 -40.67
CA LEU A 14 -31.45 -29.28 -39.21
C LEU A 14 -30.26 -28.41 -38.82
N ARG A 15 -30.51 -27.14 -38.48
CA ARG A 15 -29.53 -26.34 -37.74
C ARG A 15 -29.25 -27.03 -36.39
N PRO A 16 -27.98 -27.24 -35.99
CA PRO A 16 -27.69 -27.75 -34.66
C PRO A 16 -28.09 -26.69 -33.63
N ALA A 17 -28.83 -27.13 -32.60
CA ALA A 17 -29.18 -26.30 -31.45
C ALA A 17 -27.90 -25.77 -30.76
N PRO A 18 -27.90 -24.53 -30.23
CA PRO A 18 -26.77 -24.02 -29.47
C PRO A 18 -26.54 -24.89 -28.24
N ALA A 19 -25.28 -25.27 -28.01
CA ALA A 19 -24.86 -26.04 -26.85
C ALA A 19 -25.29 -25.34 -25.53
N PRO A 20 -25.74 -26.08 -24.52
CA PRO A 20 -26.11 -25.49 -23.24
C PRO A 20 -24.89 -24.81 -22.61
N ALA A 21 -25.08 -23.56 -22.16
CA ALA A 21 -24.07 -22.81 -21.44
C ALA A 21 -23.59 -23.61 -20.23
N ALA A 22 -22.27 -23.71 -20.08
CA ALA A 22 -21.66 -24.34 -18.91
C ALA A 22 -22.21 -23.71 -17.62
N PRO A 23 -22.55 -24.49 -16.58
CA PRO A 23 -23.09 -23.95 -15.35
C PRO A 23 -22.05 -23.01 -14.72
N GLN A 24 -22.44 -21.75 -14.54
CA GLN A 24 -21.66 -20.81 -13.73
C GLN A 24 -21.54 -21.40 -12.34
N ARG A 25 -20.30 -21.67 -11.90
CA ARG A 25 -20.03 -22.00 -10.50
C ARG A 25 -20.57 -20.85 -9.64
N PRO A 26 -21.50 -21.10 -8.71
CA PRO A 26 -21.92 -20.07 -7.78
C PRO A 26 -20.68 -19.58 -7.02
N LEU A 27 -20.49 -18.25 -6.97
CA LEU A 27 -19.52 -17.66 -6.04
C LEU A 27 -19.81 -18.22 -4.65
N ALA A 28 -18.78 -18.75 -4.00
CA ALA A 28 -18.90 -19.13 -2.59
C ALA A 28 -19.47 -17.91 -1.82
N PRO A 29 -20.47 -18.11 -0.94
CA PRO A 29 -20.94 -17.02 -0.10
C PRO A 29 -19.75 -16.45 0.69
N PRO A 30 -19.70 -15.13 0.93
CA PRO A 30 -18.66 -14.56 1.76
C PRO A 30 -18.66 -15.28 3.11
N ASP A 31 -17.47 -15.62 3.60
CA ASP A 31 -17.31 -16.23 4.92
C ASP A 31 -18.14 -15.42 5.94
N PRO A 32 -18.90 -16.10 6.82
CA PRO A 32 -19.61 -15.40 7.88
C PRO A 32 -18.62 -14.51 8.63
N PRO A 33 -18.99 -13.27 8.99
CA PRO A 33 -18.10 -12.39 9.72
C PRO A 33 -17.58 -13.16 10.94
N PRO A 34 -16.26 -13.14 11.22
CA PRO A 34 -15.71 -13.88 12.33
C PRO A 34 -16.49 -13.48 13.59
N PRO A 35 -16.83 -14.45 14.46
CA PRO A 35 -17.60 -14.17 15.66
C PRO A 35 -16.95 -13.01 16.41
N GLN A 36 -17.75 -12.03 16.85
CA GLN A 36 -17.31 -10.93 17.70
C GLN A 36 -16.77 -11.49 19.02
N ARG A 37 -15.53 -11.97 19.01
CA ARG A 37 -14.89 -12.70 20.11
C ARG A 37 -13.95 -11.73 20.84
N LYS A 38 -14.39 -11.32 22.03
CA LYS A 38 -13.65 -10.69 23.14
C LYS A 38 -12.69 -9.54 22.77
N LEU A 39 -13.21 -8.34 22.58
CA LEU A 39 -12.42 -7.09 22.55
C LEU A 39 -11.87 -6.66 23.93
N VAL A 40 -12.25 -7.35 25.01
CA VAL A 40 -11.95 -6.97 26.40
C VAL A 40 -10.47 -7.11 26.80
N PRO A 41 -9.73 -8.16 26.40
CA PRO A 41 -8.35 -8.37 26.85
C PRO A 41 -7.37 -7.32 26.32
N VAL A 42 -7.40 -7.05 25.01
CA VAL A 42 -6.48 -6.08 24.37
C VAL A 42 -6.70 -4.66 24.90
N ALA A 43 -7.95 -4.27 25.15
CA ALA A 43 -8.29 -2.97 25.73
C ALA A 43 -7.75 -2.84 27.16
N ALA A 44 -7.84 -3.91 27.97
CA ALA A 44 -7.26 -3.92 29.31
C ALA A 44 -5.73 -3.81 29.27
N THR A 45 -5.06 -4.53 28.36
CA THR A 45 -3.61 -4.43 28.15
C THR A 45 -3.20 -3.01 27.73
N ALA A 46 -3.92 -2.40 26.78
CA ALA A 46 -3.64 -1.05 26.32
C ALA A 46 -3.84 0.02 27.41
N ALA A 47 -4.73 -0.23 28.38
CA ALA A 47 -4.99 0.66 29.51
C ALA A 47 -3.98 0.55 30.67
N LEU A 48 -3.03 -0.39 30.61
CA LEU A 48 -1.98 -0.51 31.62
C LEU A 48 -1.14 0.79 31.68
N PRO A 49 -0.74 1.23 32.90
CA PRO A 49 0.24 2.31 33.05
C PRO A 49 1.52 2.00 32.29
N ALA A 50 2.17 3.03 31.75
CA ALA A 50 3.37 2.86 30.92
C ALA A 50 4.47 2.02 31.61
N ALA A 51 4.68 2.20 32.91
CA ALA A 51 5.66 1.43 33.70
C ALA A 51 5.38 -0.09 33.78
N LYS A 52 4.14 -0.52 33.50
CA LYS A 52 3.74 -1.94 33.45
C LYS A 52 3.74 -2.51 32.03
N ARG A 53 4.03 -1.70 31.01
CA ARG A 53 4.04 -2.12 29.60
C ARG A 53 5.43 -2.53 29.16
N VAL A 54 5.47 -3.62 28.38
CA VAL A 54 6.67 -4.19 27.78
C VAL A 54 6.49 -4.24 26.27
N PHE A 55 7.22 -3.38 25.57
CA PHE A 55 7.19 -3.24 24.13
C PHE A 55 8.24 -4.12 23.45
N LEU A 56 7.83 -4.90 22.46
CA LEU A 56 8.69 -5.63 21.56
C LEU A 56 8.68 -4.97 20.18
N MET A 57 9.78 -4.31 19.81
CA MET A 57 9.93 -3.67 18.51
C MET A 57 10.54 -4.62 17.49
N LEU A 58 9.82 -4.91 16.41
CA LEU A 58 10.27 -5.69 15.26
C LEU A 58 10.75 -4.78 14.13
N GLN A 59 11.16 -5.35 12.99
CA GLN A 59 11.78 -4.61 11.89
C GLN A 59 11.04 -3.28 11.57
N GLY A 60 11.81 -2.20 11.49
CA GLY A 60 11.30 -0.83 11.43
C GLY A 60 11.65 -0.13 10.12
N PRO A 61 11.23 1.14 9.94
CA PRO A 61 11.73 1.96 8.85
C PRO A 61 13.25 2.16 9.01
N HIS A 62 13.97 2.22 7.88
CA HIS A 62 15.42 2.42 7.91
C HIS A 62 15.80 3.72 8.62
N GLY A 63 16.79 3.64 9.52
CA GLY A 63 17.32 4.78 10.26
C GLY A 63 16.87 4.83 11.73
N PRO A 64 17.07 5.97 12.39
CA PRO A 64 17.02 6.07 13.86
C PRO A 64 15.60 6.25 14.43
N PHE A 65 14.55 6.08 13.63
CA PHE A 65 13.19 6.42 14.07
C PHE A 65 12.72 5.50 15.21
N PHE A 66 12.83 4.18 15.06
CA PHE A 66 12.41 3.24 16.11
C PHE A 66 13.31 3.29 17.35
N ASP A 67 14.61 3.54 17.20
CA ASP A 67 15.49 3.81 18.35
C ASP A 67 14.99 5.01 19.19
N ARG A 68 14.58 6.10 18.52
CA ARG A 68 14.03 7.28 19.19
C ARG A 68 12.68 7.00 19.84
N VAL A 69 11.79 6.27 19.16
CA VAL A 69 10.52 5.82 19.77
C VAL A 69 10.81 4.99 21.02
N GLY A 70 11.73 4.03 20.95
CA GLY A 70 12.13 3.19 22.08
C GLY A 70 12.75 3.97 23.23
N ARG A 71 13.54 5.03 22.96
CA ARG A 71 14.04 5.93 24.01
C ARG A 71 12.93 6.72 24.70
N LEU A 72 11.99 7.27 23.93
CA LEU A 72 10.87 8.02 24.50
C LEU A 72 9.94 7.11 25.31
N LEU A 73 9.66 5.89 24.84
CA LEU A 73 8.89 4.90 25.61
C LEU A 73 9.60 4.53 26.91
N ARG A 74 10.92 4.26 26.89
CA ARG A 74 11.70 4.01 28.11
C ARG A 74 11.65 5.18 29.10
N ALA A 75 11.65 6.42 28.60
CA ALA A 75 11.52 7.61 29.45
C ALA A 75 10.18 7.68 30.20
N THR A 76 9.15 6.94 29.78
CA THR A 76 7.86 6.81 30.49
C THR A 76 7.85 5.71 31.57
N GLY A 77 8.97 5.01 31.75
CA GLY A 77 9.09 3.85 32.64
C GLY A 77 8.78 2.50 31.98
N ALA A 78 8.32 2.51 30.72
CA ALA A 78 8.06 1.27 29.99
C ALA A 78 9.35 0.50 29.67
N GLN A 79 9.23 -0.83 29.57
CA GLN A 79 10.34 -1.65 29.06
C GLN A 79 10.23 -1.77 27.55
N VAL A 80 11.38 -1.69 26.86
CA VAL A 80 11.42 -1.79 25.40
C VAL A 80 12.53 -2.75 25.00
N TRP A 81 12.17 -3.76 24.21
CA TRP A 81 13.06 -4.73 23.60
C TRP A 81 13.02 -4.56 22.08
N ARG A 82 14.16 -4.84 21.43
CA ARG A 82 14.30 -4.80 19.98
C ARG A 82 14.68 -6.18 19.47
N VAL A 83 13.93 -6.71 18.51
CA VAL A 83 14.37 -7.89 17.74
C VAL A 83 14.97 -7.42 16.42
N GLY A 84 16.20 -7.86 16.14
CA GLY A 84 16.86 -7.63 14.87
C GLY A 84 16.91 -8.89 14.02
N PHE A 85 16.68 -8.73 12.72
CA PHE A 85 16.73 -9.80 11.73
C PHE A 85 17.94 -9.68 10.80
N ASN A 86 18.71 -8.61 10.93
CA ASN A 86 19.90 -8.32 10.14
C ASN A 86 20.78 -7.26 10.84
N ALA A 87 21.99 -7.07 10.33
CA ALA A 87 22.96 -6.13 10.89
C ALA A 87 22.50 -4.66 10.84
N GLY A 88 21.64 -4.28 9.89
CA GLY A 88 21.06 -2.93 9.83
C GLY A 88 20.15 -2.64 11.02
N ASP A 89 19.29 -3.60 11.39
CA ASP A 89 18.44 -3.49 12.58
C ASP A 89 19.26 -3.34 13.87
N GLU A 90 20.39 -4.04 13.96
CA GLU A 90 21.30 -3.97 15.10
C GLU A 90 22.02 -2.63 15.20
N PHE A 91 22.57 -2.15 14.09
CA PHE A 91 23.32 -0.89 14.07
C PHE A 91 22.47 0.32 14.45
N PHE A 92 21.21 0.37 14.01
CA PHE A 92 20.33 1.50 14.30
C PHE A 92 19.74 1.49 15.72
N TRP A 93 20.05 0.49 16.54
CA TRP A 93 19.58 0.37 17.91
C TRP A 93 20.69 0.68 18.92
N SER A 94 20.49 1.70 19.76
CA SER A 94 21.54 2.16 20.67
C SER A 94 21.70 1.33 21.96
N ASP A 95 20.67 0.60 22.38
CA ASP A 95 20.68 -0.15 23.64
C ASP A 95 20.95 -1.65 23.41
N ALA A 96 22.23 -2.01 23.39
CA ALA A 96 22.67 -3.39 23.16
C ALA A 96 22.13 -4.38 24.20
N SER A 97 21.85 -3.94 25.44
CA SER A 97 21.34 -4.81 26.51
C SER A 97 19.89 -5.24 26.29
N ARG A 98 19.14 -4.45 25.52
CA ARG A 98 17.73 -4.69 25.17
C ARG A 98 17.55 -5.15 23.72
N PHE A 99 18.62 -5.66 23.11
CA PHE A 99 18.60 -6.16 21.74
C PHE A 99 18.64 -7.68 21.69
N ILE A 100 17.71 -8.27 20.94
CA ILE A 100 17.56 -9.71 20.75
C ILE A 100 17.85 -10.02 19.29
N ARG A 101 18.87 -10.84 19.04
CA ARG A 101 19.20 -11.29 17.68
C ARG A 101 18.34 -12.49 17.32
N HIS A 102 17.66 -12.43 16.18
CA HIS A 102 17.09 -13.61 15.54
C HIS A 102 17.93 -13.98 14.32
N GLY A 103 18.80 -14.98 14.49
CA GLY A 103 19.78 -15.39 13.47
C GLY A 103 19.34 -16.57 12.60
N THR A 104 18.21 -17.21 12.91
CA THR A 104 17.69 -18.40 12.21
C THR A 104 16.71 -18.01 11.09
N GLY A 105 16.15 -19.01 10.40
CA GLY A 105 15.27 -18.77 9.27
C GLY A 105 13.90 -18.21 9.68
N PRO A 106 13.13 -17.62 8.75
CA PRO A 106 11.80 -17.11 9.04
C PRO A 106 10.80 -18.19 9.50
N GLU A 107 11.09 -19.48 9.22
CA GLU A 107 10.27 -20.61 9.66
C GLU A 107 10.35 -20.82 11.18
N ASP A 108 11.50 -20.53 11.80
CA ASP A 108 11.73 -20.70 13.25
C ASP A 108 11.26 -19.46 14.05
N TRP A 109 10.89 -18.39 13.35
CA TRP A 109 10.51 -17.13 13.96
C TRP A 109 9.27 -17.22 14.85
N PRO A 110 8.17 -17.90 14.49
CA PRO A 110 6.98 -18.01 15.34
C PRO A 110 7.30 -18.57 16.74
N ASP A 111 8.07 -19.65 16.81
CA ASP A 111 8.43 -20.30 18.08
C ASP A 111 9.40 -19.44 18.91
N HIS A 112 10.33 -18.75 18.24
CA HIS A 112 11.22 -17.81 18.93
C HIS A 112 10.45 -16.60 19.47
N LEU A 113 9.48 -16.08 18.71
CA LEU A 113 8.63 -14.98 19.14
C LEU A 113 7.81 -15.38 20.36
N ASP A 114 7.19 -16.56 20.38
CA ASP A 114 6.40 -17.04 21.51
C ASP A 114 7.23 -17.17 22.80
N ARG A 115 8.47 -17.65 22.68
CA ARG A 115 9.42 -17.64 23.81
C ARG A 115 9.71 -16.23 24.31
N ILE A 116 10.00 -15.28 23.41
CA ILE A 116 10.27 -13.89 23.80
C ILE A 116 9.05 -13.26 24.50
N VAL A 117 7.85 -13.47 23.95
CA VAL A 117 6.60 -12.96 24.52
C VAL A 117 6.43 -13.43 25.95
N THR A 118 6.65 -14.74 26.18
CA THR A 118 6.51 -15.36 27.50
C THR A 118 7.61 -14.92 28.46
N GLU A 119 8.88 -15.00 28.06
CA GLU A 119 10.04 -14.71 28.91
C GLU A 119 10.13 -13.24 29.32
N LYS A 120 9.71 -12.32 28.45
CA LYS A 120 9.79 -10.88 28.71
C LYS A 120 8.48 -10.28 29.22
N GLY A 121 7.39 -11.06 29.23
CA GLY A 121 6.06 -10.56 29.56
C GLY A 121 5.63 -9.44 28.61
N VAL A 122 5.81 -9.65 27.30
CA VAL A 122 5.49 -8.65 26.28
C VAL A 122 3.99 -8.32 26.34
N THR A 123 3.66 -7.03 26.35
CA THR A 123 2.27 -6.53 26.29
C THR A 123 1.95 -5.91 24.93
N ASP A 124 2.98 -5.44 24.23
CA ASP A 124 2.86 -4.63 23.03
C ASP A 124 3.87 -5.05 21.97
N ILE A 125 3.44 -5.16 20.72
CA ILE A 125 4.33 -5.40 19.57
C ILE A 125 4.30 -4.17 18.66
N VAL A 126 5.47 -3.65 18.29
CA VAL A 126 5.61 -2.50 17.38
C VAL A 126 6.32 -2.92 16.11
N LEU A 127 5.71 -2.67 14.95
CA LEU A 127 6.27 -3.07 13.65
C LEU A 127 6.02 -2.03 12.55
N TYR A 128 6.72 -2.19 11.42
CA TYR A 128 6.57 -1.36 10.23
C TYR A 128 6.13 -2.21 9.01
N GLY A 129 4.87 -2.03 8.61
CA GLY A 129 4.13 -2.84 7.64
C GLY A 129 3.83 -4.25 8.14
N ASP A 130 2.63 -4.78 7.92
CA ASP A 130 2.12 -5.96 8.63
C ASP A 130 2.02 -7.25 7.78
N VAL A 131 2.53 -7.20 6.55
CA VAL A 131 2.39 -8.27 5.54
C VAL A 131 3.65 -9.12 5.33
N ARG A 132 4.82 -8.67 5.80
CA ARG A 132 6.07 -9.44 5.69
C ARG A 132 5.97 -10.72 6.53
N PRO A 133 6.58 -11.87 6.15
CA PRO A 133 6.45 -13.12 6.90
C PRO A 133 6.69 -12.97 8.42
N VAL A 134 7.76 -12.26 8.80
CA VAL A 134 8.09 -12.00 10.21
C VAL A 134 7.05 -11.13 10.93
N HIS A 135 6.40 -10.22 10.22
CA HIS A 135 5.38 -9.32 10.76
C HIS A 135 3.99 -9.98 10.76
N ALA A 136 3.69 -10.82 9.77
CA ALA A 136 2.49 -11.62 9.71
C ALA A 136 2.43 -12.61 10.88
N ALA A 137 3.55 -13.30 11.16
CA ALA A 137 3.69 -14.15 12.35
C ALA A 137 3.48 -13.35 13.65
N ALA A 138 4.00 -12.13 13.72
CA ALA A 138 3.83 -11.26 14.88
C ALA A 138 2.38 -10.76 15.07
N ARG A 139 1.66 -10.49 13.99
CA ARG A 139 0.24 -10.17 14.02
C ARG A 139 -0.58 -11.33 14.55
N GLU A 140 -0.28 -12.55 14.10
CA GLU A 140 -0.94 -13.75 14.61
C GLU A 140 -0.60 -14.02 16.08
N ALA A 141 0.66 -13.85 16.48
CA ALA A 141 1.06 -13.94 17.88
C ALA A 141 0.34 -12.89 18.76
N ALA A 142 0.24 -11.64 18.30
CA ALA A 142 -0.49 -10.61 19.02
C ALA A 142 -1.96 -10.98 19.23
N ARG A 143 -2.60 -11.60 18.24
CA ARG A 143 -3.98 -12.09 18.33
C ARG A 143 -4.12 -13.28 19.30
N ARG A 144 -3.15 -14.20 19.32
CA ARG A 144 -3.16 -15.38 20.19
C ARG A 144 -2.91 -15.04 21.65
N HIS A 145 -2.04 -14.07 21.92
CA HIS A 145 -1.60 -13.68 23.26
C HIS A 145 -2.29 -12.39 23.77
N ASP A 146 -3.33 -11.91 23.10
CA ASP A 146 -4.08 -10.69 23.47
C ASP A 146 -3.19 -9.45 23.64
N LEU A 147 -2.14 -9.33 22.80
CA LEU A 147 -1.20 -8.21 22.81
C LEU A 147 -1.71 -7.05 21.98
N VAL A 148 -1.30 -5.83 22.35
CA VAL A 148 -1.58 -4.65 21.53
C VAL A 148 -0.59 -4.60 20.38
N LEU A 149 -1.10 -4.69 19.15
CA LEU A 149 -0.27 -4.57 17.95
C LEU A 149 -0.27 -3.11 17.45
N HIS A 150 0.90 -2.52 17.36
CA HIS A 150 1.14 -1.18 16.82
C HIS A 150 1.79 -1.27 15.44
N VAL A 151 1.10 -0.75 14.43
CA VAL A 151 1.52 -0.85 13.04
C VAL A 151 1.83 0.54 12.50
N PHE A 152 3.09 0.74 12.10
CA PHE A 152 3.53 1.90 11.36
C PHE A 152 3.56 1.59 9.87
N GLU A 153 3.16 2.57 9.06
CA GLU A 153 3.28 2.49 7.61
C GLU A 153 3.63 3.86 7.05
N GLU A 154 4.03 3.89 5.79
CA GLU A 154 4.03 5.15 5.06
C GLU A 154 2.61 5.76 5.02
N GLY A 155 2.51 7.09 4.98
CA GLY A 155 1.22 7.77 4.96
C GLY A 155 0.35 7.35 3.78
N TYR A 156 -0.92 7.04 4.07
CA TYR A 156 -1.98 6.93 3.06
C TYR A 156 -2.14 8.25 2.29
N LEU A 157 -1.86 9.36 2.97
CA LEU A 157 -1.79 10.68 2.37
C LEU A 157 -0.32 11.08 2.21
N ARG A 158 0.07 11.43 0.99
CA ARG A 158 1.45 11.82 0.66
C ARG A 158 1.55 13.32 0.39
N PRO A 159 2.70 13.97 0.64
CA PRO A 159 3.98 13.38 1.09
C PRO A 159 4.26 13.49 2.61
N PHE A 160 3.38 14.09 3.41
CA PHE A 160 3.71 14.61 4.74
C PHE A 160 3.34 13.72 5.93
N TRP A 161 2.78 12.54 5.68
CA TRP A 161 2.16 11.75 6.74
C TRP A 161 2.83 10.39 6.91
N ILE A 162 2.84 9.94 8.15
CA ILE A 162 3.05 8.56 8.56
C ILE A 162 1.68 7.98 8.91
N THR A 163 1.45 6.72 8.60
CA THR A 163 0.29 6.01 9.11
C THR A 163 0.67 5.31 10.42
N TYR A 164 -0.14 5.51 11.46
CA TYR A 164 -0.09 4.74 12.70
C TYR A 164 -1.46 4.16 13.00
N GLU A 165 -1.52 2.84 13.19
CA GLU A 165 -2.75 2.09 13.45
C GLU A 165 -2.53 0.99 14.48
N ARG A 166 -3.63 0.44 15.00
CA ARG A 166 -3.62 -0.76 15.85
C ARG A 166 -4.25 -1.95 15.14
N GLY A 167 -3.69 -3.14 15.38
CA GLY A 167 -4.20 -4.41 14.87
C GLY A 167 -3.87 -4.74 13.40
N GLY A 168 -3.68 -3.75 12.54
CA GLY A 168 -3.32 -3.96 11.13
C GLY A 168 -3.25 -2.67 10.33
N SER A 169 -2.65 -2.74 9.14
CA SER A 169 -2.58 -1.63 8.18
C SER A 169 -2.99 -2.09 6.77
N ASN A 170 -3.15 -1.16 5.84
CA ASN A 170 -3.59 -1.41 4.46
C ASN A 170 -4.84 -2.30 4.42
N GLY A 171 -4.78 -3.50 3.83
CA GLY A 171 -5.92 -4.40 3.74
C GLY A 171 -6.35 -5.02 5.08
N HIS A 172 -5.50 -4.99 6.12
CA HIS A 172 -5.87 -5.40 7.48
C HIS A 172 -6.29 -4.22 8.37
N SER A 173 -6.25 -2.99 7.86
CA SER A 173 -6.67 -1.80 8.60
C SER A 173 -8.14 -1.90 9.02
N ALA A 174 -8.45 -1.39 10.22
CA ALA A 174 -9.83 -1.18 10.66
C ALA A 174 -10.61 -0.27 9.69
N LEU A 175 -9.93 0.62 8.95
CA LEU A 175 -10.55 1.46 7.92
C LEU A 175 -11.33 0.67 6.89
N MET A 176 -10.89 -0.53 6.53
CA MET A 176 -11.61 -1.35 5.54
C MET A 176 -13.08 -1.55 5.94
N ARG A 177 -13.36 -1.64 7.24
CA ARG A 177 -14.69 -1.90 7.79
C ARG A 177 -15.47 -0.65 8.22
N ILE A 178 -14.81 0.50 8.36
CA ILE A 178 -15.48 1.74 8.77
C ILE A 178 -16.19 2.36 7.54
N PRO A 179 -17.53 2.48 7.52
CA PRO A 179 -18.24 3.09 6.40
C PRO A 179 -18.15 4.62 6.42
N LEU A 180 -18.29 5.25 5.24
CA LEU A 180 -18.21 6.72 5.11
C LEU A 180 -19.24 7.47 5.97
N ARG A 181 -20.40 6.85 6.24
CA ARG A 181 -21.44 7.42 7.11
C ARG A 181 -20.93 7.64 8.55
N GLU A 182 -20.13 6.70 9.07
CA GLU A 182 -19.58 6.77 10.42
C GLU A 182 -18.43 7.78 10.49
N MET A 183 -17.58 7.79 9.47
CA MET A 183 -16.53 8.81 9.32
C MET A 183 -17.11 10.22 9.31
N ARG A 184 -18.18 10.44 8.54
CA ARG A 184 -18.91 11.72 8.52
C ARG A 184 -19.46 12.08 9.90
N ASN A 185 -20.05 11.11 10.61
CA ASN A 185 -20.65 11.36 11.91
C ASN A 185 -19.59 11.73 12.96
N ALA A 186 -18.42 11.08 12.94
CA ALA A 186 -17.31 11.38 13.83
C ALA A 186 -16.77 12.82 13.67
N LEU A 187 -16.89 13.38 12.46
CA LEU A 187 -16.39 14.73 12.14
C LEU A 187 -17.42 15.84 12.31
N ARG A 188 -18.69 15.54 12.65
CA ARG A 188 -19.79 16.52 12.66
C ARG A 188 -19.52 17.78 13.49
N ASN A 189 -18.80 17.64 14.60
CA ASN A 189 -18.56 18.71 15.57
C ASN A 189 -17.15 19.32 15.47
N ARG A 190 -16.40 19.05 14.39
CA ARG A 190 -15.04 19.59 14.20
C ARG A 190 -15.04 20.62 13.07
N ILE A 191 -14.51 21.82 13.36
CA ILE A 191 -14.30 22.87 12.36
C ILE A 191 -13.04 22.51 11.56
N ALA A 192 -13.23 22.26 10.27
CA ALA A 192 -12.18 21.81 9.36
C ALA A 192 -11.25 22.96 8.94
N GLU A 193 -10.30 23.34 9.79
CA GLU A 193 -9.11 24.08 9.35
C GLU A 193 -7.87 23.18 9.42
N MET A 194 -7.85 22.14 8.58
CA MET A 194 -6.64 21.38 8.36
C MET A 194 -5.73 22.16 7.40
N HIS A 195 -4.74 22.82 7.97
CA HIS A 195 -3.67 23.50 7.26
C HIS A 195 -2.92 22.52 6.33
N ARG A 196 -2.62 23.01 5.13
CA ARG A 196 -1.96 22.19 4.11
C ARG A 196 -0.49 22.03 4.50
N PRO A 197 0.08 20.82 4.48
CA PRO A 197 1.50 20.67 4.74
C PRO A 197 2.32 21.38 3.65
N PRO A 198 3.48 21.95 4.00
CA PRO A 198 4.32 22.68 3.05
C PRO A 198 4.77 21.78 1.89
N ALA A 199 4.81 22.34 0.69
CA ALA A 199 5.11 21.63 -0.56
C ALA A 199 6.55 21.09 -0.67
N ARG A 200 7.42 21.37 0.31
CA ARG A 200 8.85 21.04 0.34
C ARG A 200 9.21 20.33 1.64
N TRP A 201 8.61 19.18 1.92
CA TRP A 201 8.96 18.39 3.10
C TRP A 201 9.23 16.94 2.71
N GLY A 202 10.36 16.40 3.15
CA GLY A 202 10.90 15.11 2.72
C GLY A 202 12.23 15.28 2.01
N ASP A 203 13.31 15.44 2.79
CA ASP A 203 14.65 15.42 2.23
C ASP A 203 14.97 14.00 1.72
N MET A 204 14.74 13.80 0.42
CA MET A 204 15.06 12.57 -0.30
C MET A 204 16.53 12.15 -0.09
N ARG A 205 17.42 13.09 0.25
CA ARG A 205 18.82 12.79 0.56
C ARG A 205 18.95 11.92 1.81
N GLN A 206 18.25 12.23 2.90
CA GLN A 206 18.32 11.43 4.13
C GLN A 206 17.67 10.07 3.95
N HIS A 207 16.56 9.99 3.20
CA HIS A 207 15.96 8.70 2.84
C HIS A 207 16.94 7.80 2.07
N LYS A 208 17.59 8.36 1.04
CA LYS A 208 18.63 7.66 0.26
C LYS A 208 19.83 7.29 1.11
N PHE A 209 20.30 8.19 1.99
CA PHE A 209 21.44 7.95 2.87
C PHE A 209 21.18 6.81 3.85
N TYR A 210 20.09 6.86 4.62
CA TYR A 210 19.76 5.80 5.58
C TYR A 210 19.43 4.48 4.87
N GLY A 211 18.77 4.54 3.71
CA GLY A 211 18.57 3.37 2.87
C GLY A 211 19.90 2.76 2.44
N ALA A 212 20.82 3.55 1.87
CA ALA A 212 22.13 3.07 1.43
C ALA A 212 22.98 2.52 2.59
N LEU A 213 23.04 3.21 3.72
CA LEU A 213 23.76 2.77 4.91
C LEU A 213 23.20 1.47 5.48
N TYR A 214 21.87 1.34 5.57
CA TYR A 214 21.21 0.12 6.03
C TYR A 214 21.60 -1.07 5.14
N HIS A 215 21.50 -0.92 3.81
CA HIS A 215 21.84 -2.00 2.88
C HIS A 215 23.35 -2.30 2.85
N PHE A 216 24.20 -1.28 3.02
CA PHE A 216 25.63 -1.47 3.17
C PHE A 216 25.96 -2.33 4.40
N LEU A 217 25.32 -2.08 5.55
CA LEU A 217 25.52 -2.88 6.76
C LEU A 217 25.03 -4.33 6.59
N VAL A 218 23.88 -4.53 5.93
CA VAL A 218 23.40 -5.87 5.56
C VAL A 218 24.39 -6.58 4.62
N LEU A 219 25.10 -5.85 3.77
CA LEU A 219 26.11 -6.43 2.91
C LEU A 219 27.39 -6.83 3.67
N VAL A 220 27.93 -5.94 4.50
CA VAL A 220 29.28 -6.10 5.06
C VAL A 220 29.32 -6.75 6.45
N ALA A 221 28.24 -6.64 7.24
CA ALA A 221 28.23 -6.99 8.66
C ALA A 221 27.24 -8.11 9.02
N ASN A 222 26.58 -8.73 8.04
CA ASN A 222 25.48 -9.67 8.28
C ASN A 222 25.92 -11.12 8.58
N ARG A 223 27.22 -11.36 8.83
CA ARG A 223 27.75 -12.69 9.17
C ARG A 223 27.11 -13.31 10.41
N ARG A 224 26.57 -12.48 11.32
CA ARG A 224 25.86 -12.90 12.54
C ARG A 224 24.38 -13.30 12.31
N TYR A 225 23.88 -13.19 11.08
CA TYR A 225 22.49 -13.50 10.70
C TYR A 225 22.45 -14.50 9.53
N PRO A 226 22.88 -15.77 9.74
CA PRO A 226 22.96 -16.77 8.68
C PRO A 226 21.60 -17.13 8.07
N GLY A 227 20.50 -17.01 8.82
CA GLY A 227 19.14 -17.25 8.34
C GLY A 227 18.50 -16.09 7.57
N TYR A 228 19.19 -14.94 7.46
CA TYR A 228 18.65 -13.79 6.73
C TYR A 228 18.61 -14.07 5.22
N ARG A 229 17.38 -14.23 4.70
CA ARG A 229 17.13 -14.30 3.25
C ARG A 229 16.77 -12.93 2.71
N THR A 230 17.67 -12.33 1.95
CA THR A 230 17.36 -11.10 1.22
C THR A 230 16.23 -11.39 0.23
N HIS A 231 15.14 -10.64 0.30
CA HIS A 231 14.03 -10.76 -0.66
C HIS A 231 14.41 -10.24 -2.07
N ARG A 232 15.64 -9.74 -2.24
CA ARG A 232 16.23 -9.32 -3.52
C ARG A 232 17.02 -10.48 -4.10
N GLN A 233 16.56 -11.02 -5.22
CA GLN A 233 17.14 -12.15 -5.94
C GLN A 233 18.47 -11.85 -6.66
N ILE A 234 19.23 -10.81 -6.27
CA ILE A 234 20.37 -10.33 -7.07
C ILE A 234 21.61 -10.15 -6.21
N GLY A 235 22.74 -10.68 -6.69
CA GLY A 235 24.05 -10.46 -6.09
C GLY A 235 24.48 -8.99 -6.18
N VAL A 236 25.18 -8.53 -5.15
CA VAL A 236 25.56 -7.12 -4.96
C VAL A 236 26.34 -6.53 -6.12
N PHE A 237 27.23 -7.32 -6.74
CA PHE A 237 28.00 -6.89 -7.91
C PHE A 237 27.12 -6.62 -9.14
N GLN A 238 26.04 -7.39 -9.30
CA GLN A 238 25.09 -7.21 -10.37
C GLN A 238 24.18 -6.00 -10.11
N GLU A 239 23.83 -5.73 -8.85
CA GLU A 239 23.15 -4.50 -8.44
C GLU A 239 24.03 -3.26 -8.67
N PHE A 240 25.32 -3.33 -8.34
CA PHE A 240 26.30 -2.27 -8.61
C PHE A 240 26.45 -2.01 -10.12
N ARG A 241 26.65 -3.05 -10.94
CA ARG A 241 26.77 -2.91 -12.41
C ARG A 241 25.52 -2.32 -13.04
N LEU A 242 24.33 -2.71 -12.56
CA LEU A 242 23.06 -2.17 -13.04
C LEU A 242 22.87 -0.71 -12.62
N ASN A 243 23.20 -0.36 -11.37
CA ASN A 243 23.15 1.02 -10.91
C ASN A 243 24.16 1.91 -11.65
N LEU A 244 25.37 1.41 -11.92
CA LEU A 244 26.39 2.12 -12.70
C LEU A 244 25.93 2.33 -14.15
N ARG A 245 25.41 1.29 -14.80
CA ARG A 245 24.82 1.41 -16.16
C ARG A 245 23.66 2.41 -16.17
N ARG A 246 22.80 2.37 -15.16
CA ARG A 246 21.66 3.30 -15.03
C ARG A 246 22.12 4.73 -14.79
N PHE A 247 23.18 4.93 -14.01
CA PHE A 247 23.82 6.21 -13.76
C PHE A 247 24.40 6.79 -15.05
N LEU A 248 25.19 6.02 -15.79
CA LEU A 248 25.77 6.41 -17.08
C LEU A 248 24.70 6.74 -18.13
N LEU A 249 23.59 6.00 -18.14
CA LEU A 249 22.46 6.23 -19.05
C LEU A 249 21.42 7.23 -18.51
N THR A 250 21.66 7.87 -17.36
CA THR A 250 20.73 8.83 -16.74
C THR A 250 20.28 9.95 -17.69
N PRO A 251 21.17 10.63 -18.44
CA PRO A 251 20.75 11.71 -19.36
C PRO A 251 19.89 11.19 -20.52
N LEU A 252 20.26 10.05 -21.12
CA LEU A 252 19.46 9.41 -22.18
C LEU A 252 18.08 8.98 -21.66
N HIS A 253 18.03 8.36 -20.49
CA HIS A 253 16.76 8.01 -19.84
C HIS A 253 15.95 9.25 -19.45
N ALA A 254 16.58 10.36 -19.07
CA ALA A 254 15.88 11.61 -18.76
C ALA A 254 15.22 12.20 -20.01
N LEU A 255 15.94 12.22 -21.13
CA LEU A 255 15.41 12.70 -22.40
C LEU A 255 14.27 11.81 -22.90
N ALA A 256 14.43 10.48 -22.85
CA ALA A 256 13.37 9.54 -23.19
C ALA A 256 12.11 9.76 -22.34
N ARG A 257 12.26 9.90 -21.01
CA ARG A 257 11.13 10.22 -20.09
C ARG A 257 10.46 11.54 -20.44
N MET A 258 11.23 12.57 -20.80
CA MET A 258 10.69 13.88 -21.19
C MET A 258 9.92 13.81 -22.51
N ARG A 259 10.40 13.00 -23.47
CA ARG A 259 9.71 12.76 -24.74
C ARG A 259 8.43 11.96 -24.54
N GLU A 260 8.48 10.83 -23.81
CA GLU A 260 7.31 10.00 -23.48
C GLU A 260 6.22 10.80 -22.76
N ALA A 261 6.57 11.49 -21.67
CA ALA A 261 5.61 12.31 -20.93
C ALA A 261 5.16 13.55 -21.73
N GLY A 262 6.02 14.08 -22.61
CA GLY A 262 5.69 15.18 -23.50
C GLY A 262 4.74 14.78 -24.62
N ALA A 263 4.86 13.57 -25.16
CA ALA A 263 4.00 13.03 -26.20
C ALA A 263 2.57 12.87 -25.70
N VAL A 264 2.39 12.24 -24.53
CA VAL A 264 1.06 12.13 -23.89
C VAL A 264 0.44 13.50 -23.63
N ARG A 265 1.22 14.45 -23.10
CA ARG A 265 0.73 15.80 -22.78
C ARG A 265 0.36 16.66 -23.97
N ARG A 266 1.00 16.44 -25.13
CA ARG A 266 0.75 17.21 -26.36
C ARG A 266 -0.20 16.50 -27.32
N GLY A 267 -0.57 15.25 -27.03
CA GLY A 267 -1.37 14.42 -27.93
C GLY A 267 -2.84 14.86 -28.06
N GLY A 268 -3.36 15.68 -27.14
CA GLY A 268 -4.72 16.22 -27.22
C GLY A 268 -5.85 15.19 -27.02
N PHE A 269 -5.50 13.92 -26.76
CA PHE A 269 -6.46 12.84 -26.57
C PHE A 269 -6.87 12.67 -25.10
N PRO A 270 -8.12 12.27 -24.81
CA PRO A 270 -8.50 11.80 -23.48
C PRO A 270 -7.78 10.50 -23.16
N TYR A 271 -7.38 10.32 -21.90
CA TYR A 271 -6.76 9.06 -21.48
C TYR A 271 -7.13 8.60 -20.08
N VAL A 272 -7.12 7.27 -19.93
CA VAL A 272 -7.20 6.59 -18.64
C VAL A 272 -5.79 6.35 -18.13
N LEU A 273 -5.51 6.73 -16.88
CA LEU A 273 -4.20 6.57 -16.26
C LEU A 273 -4.16 5.31 -15.38
N VAL A 274 -3.31 4.35 -15.73
CA VAL A 274 -3.07 3.16 -14.93
C VAL A 274 -1.91 3.42 -13.96
N LEU A 275 -2.19 3.37 -12.66
CA LEU A 275 -1.22 3.58 -11.59
C LEU A 275 -0.55 2.25 -11.23
N MET A 276 0.64 2.02 -11.77
CA MET A 276 1.36 0.77 -11.56
C MET A 276 2.07 0.73 -10.20
N GLN A 277 2.18 -0.47 -9.63
CA GLN A 277 2.88 -0.76 -8.39
C GLN A 277 4.06 -1.72 -8.64
N LEU A 278 4.92 -1.88 -7.64
CA LEU A 278 5.99 -2.87 -7.72
C LEU A 278 5.38 -4.25 -7.51
N GLU A 279 5.75 -5.20 -8.38
CA GLU A 279 5.26 -6.59 -8.29
C GLU A 279 5.65 -7.29 -6.98
N HIS A 280 6.78 -6.89 -6.38
CA HIS A 280 7.26 -7.38 -5.09
C HIS A 280 6.80 -6.51 -3.91
N ASP A 281 5.94 -5.52 -4.13
CA ASP A 281 5.31 -4.79 -3.02
C ASP A 281 4.46 -5.78 -2.23
N SER A 282 4.76 -5.92 -0.94
CA SER A 282 4.05 -6.84 -0.07
C SER A 282 2.56 -6.53 0.01
N ASN A 283 2.16 -5.27 -0.22
CA ASN A 283 0.75 -4.88 -0.33
C ASN A 283 0.09 -5.31 -1.64
N PHE A 284 0.83 -5.37 -2.75
CA PHE A 284 0.29 -5.88 -4.02
C PHE A 284 -0.01 -7.38 -3.88
N VAL A 285 0.94 -8.15 -3.35
CA VAL A 285 0.80 -9.60 -3.20
C VAL A 285 -0.27 -9.98 -2.16
N ALA A 286 -0.32 -9.28 -1.02
CA ALA A 286 -1.23 -9.66 0.07
C ALA A 286 -2.67 -9.16 -0.11
N HIS A 287 -2.88 -8.10 -0.90
CA HIS A 287 -4.16 -7.39 -0.97
C HIS A 287 -4.67 -7.21 -2.40
N SER A 288 -4.26 -8.07 -3.33
CA SER A 288 -4.80 -8.11 -4.68
C SER A 288 -5.11 -9.54 -5.12
N PRO A 289 -6.03 -9.72 -6.09
CA PRO A 289 -6.27 -11.02 -6.71
C PRO A 289 -5.14 -11.43 -7.68
N TYR A 290 -4.21 -10.53 -7.97
CA TYR A 290 -3.16 -10.72 -8.98
C TYR A 290 -1.88 -11.27 -8.34
N ARG A 291 -1.33 -12.32 -8.95
CA ARG A 291 -0.01 -12.85 -8.57
C ARG A 291 1.10 -12.06 -9.25
N ARG A 292 0.83 -11.56 -10.45
CA ARG A 292 1.80 -10.82 -11.26
C ARG A 292 1.18 -9.54 -11.78
N MET A 293 2.00 -8.49 -11.87
CA MET A 293 1.55 -7.22 -12.45
C MET A 293 1.15 -7.37 -13.94
N ALA A 294 1.69 -8.37 -14.63
CA ALA A 294 1.31 -8.70 -16.01
C ALA A 294 -0.16 -9.11 -16.13
N GLU A 295 -0.71 -9.87 -15.16
CA GLU A 295 -2.11 -10.31 -15.13
C GLU A 295 -3.05 -9.10 -15.03
N PHE A 296 -2.74 -8.17 -14.11
CA PHE A 296 -3.47 -6.91 -13.99
C PHE A 296 -3.42 -6.09 -15.28
N THR A 297 -2.25 -5.92 -15.88
CA THR A 297 -2.13 -5.13 -17.11
C THR A 297 -2.83 -5.77 -18.30
N ASP A 298 -2.85 -7.11 -18.35
CA ASP A 298 -3.54 -7.86 -19.39
C ASP A 298 -5.06 -7.70 -19.31
N GLU A 299 -5.63 -7.85 -18.11
CA GLU A 299 -7.07 -7.64 -17.88
C GLU A 299 -7.50 -6.22 -18.26
N VAL A 300 -6.72 -5.22 -17.84
CA VAL A 300 -6.96 -3.81 -18.16
C VAL A 300 -6.87 -3.53 -19.66
N LEU A 301 -5.84 -4.05 -20.35
CA LEU A 301 -5.69 -3.87 -21.80
C LEU A 301 -6.82 -4.56 -22.57
N THR A 302 -7.19 -5.77 -22.16
CA THR A 302 -8.26 -6.55 -22.80
C THR A 302 -9.60 -5.84 -22.67
N ALA A 303 -9.95 -5.35 -21.48
CA ALA A 303 -11.17 -4.56 -21.27
C ALA A 303 -11.13 -3.21 -22.01
N PHE A 304 -9.97 -2.55 -22.05
CA PHE A 304 -9.79 -1.28 -22.77
C PHE A 304 -10.00 -1.44 -24.28
N ALA A 305 -9.41 -2.48 -24.88
CA ALA A 305 -9.57 -2.78 -26.30
C ALA A 305 -11.04 -3.03 -26.67
N ARG A 306 -11.79 -3.70 -25.78
CA ARG A 306 -13.20 -4.06 -25.97
C ARG A 306 -14.16 -2.88 -25.80
N SER A 307 -13.96 -2.06 -24.78
CA SER A 307 -15.04 -1.20 -24.24
C SER A 307 -14.74 0.30 -24.31
N ALA A 308 -13.47 0.71 -24.37
CA ALA A 308 -13.11 2.13 -24.34
C ALA A 308 -13.39 2.81 -25.69
N PRO A 309 -13.88 4.08 -25.70
CA PRO A 309 -14.08 4.85 -26.93
C PRO A 309 -12.82 4.89 -27.80
N ARG A 310 -12.98 4.74 -29.12
CA ARG A 310 -11.83 4.58 -30.06
C ARG A 310 -10.82 5.73 -30.05
N HIS A 311 -11.24 6.93 -29.65
CA HIS A 311 -10.38 8.11 -29.55
C HIS A 311 -9.70 8.27 -28.16
N HIS A 312 -10.02 7.41 -27.20
CA HIS A 312 -9.36 7.37 -25.89
C HIS A 312 -8.06 6.58 -25.97
N HIS A 313 -7.09 6.99 -25.17
CA HIS A 313 -5.82 6.30 -24.98
C HIS A 313 -5.69 5.76 -23.54
N ILE A 314 -4.73 4.88 -23.31
CA ILE A 314 -4.40 4.37 -21.98
C ILE A 314 -2.93 4.62 -21.68
N VAL A 315 -2.66 5.11 -20.47
CA VAL A 315 -1.32 5.50 -20.04
C VAL A 315 -0.92 4.70 -18.82
N PHE A 316 0.06 3.83 -18.96
CA PHE A 316 0.65 3.05 -17.87
C PHE A 316 1.77 3.85 -17.21
N LYS A 317 1.55 4.30 -15.98
CA LYS A 317 2.57 5.02 -15.20
C LYS A 317 3.34 4.04 -14.30
N ALA A 318 4.60 3.77 -14.64
CA ALA A 318 5.47 2.91 -13.86
C ALA A 318 5.76 3.48 -12.46
N HIS A 319 6.02 2.61 -11.49
CA HIS A 319 6.48 3.01 -10.16
C HIS A 319 7.88 3.66 -10.23
N PRO A 320 8.23 4.69 -9.43
CA PRO A 320 9.55 5.34 -9.49
C PRO A 320 10.74 4.40 -9.26
N LEU A 321 10.52 3.34 -8.49
CA LEU A 321 11.52 2.31 -8.18
C LEU A 321 11.49 1.13 -9.16
N GLU A 322 10.59 1.13 -10.15
CA GLU A 322 10.58 0.12 -11.20
C GLU A 322 11.91 0.18 -11.97
N ASP A 323 12.59 -0.96 -12.05
CA ASP A 323 13.90 -1.09 -12.68
C ASP A 323 13.83 -1.80 -14.04
N GLY A 324 12.62 -2.22 -14.45
CA GLY A 324 12.35 -2.85 -15.74
C GLY A 324 12.66 -4.33 -15.80
N ARG A 325 13.08 -4.94 -14.68
CA ARG A 325 13.46 -6.36 -14.61
C ARG A 325 12.28 -7.29 -14.79
N GLY A 326 11.07 -6.89 -14.38
CA GLY A 326 9.86 -7.69 -14.56
C GLY A 326 9.35 -7.77 -16.00
N GLY A 327 10.05 -7.19 -16.98
CA GLY A 327 9.65 -7.26 -18.38
C GLY A 327 8.32 -6.57 -18.70
N ILE A 328 7.72 -5.84 -17.76
CA ILE A 328 6.34 -5.38 -17.83
C ILE A 328 6.04 -4.48 -19.02
N ARG A 329 7.02 -3.66 -19.44
CA ARG A 329 6.88 -2.84 -20.64
C ARG A 329 6.75 -3.71 -21.89
N HIS A 330 7.53 -4.78 -22.00
CA HIS A 330 7.45 -5.70 -23.13
C HIS A 330 6.11 -6.45 -23.10
N ALA A 331 5.67 -6.91 -21.93
CA ALA A 331 4.36 -7.55 -21.78
C ALA A 331 3.20 -6.64 -22.22
N ILE A 332 3.17 -5.38 -21.75
CA ILE A 332 2.17 -4.38 -22.15
C ILE A 332 2.18 -4.15 -23.66
N LEU A 333 3.35 -3.96 -24.27
CA LEU A 333 3.45 -3.67 -25.70
C LEU A 333 3.13 -4.89 -26.57
N ALA A 334 3.54 -6.08 -26.16
CA ALA A 334 3.19 -7.32 -26.85
C ALA A 334 1.67 -7.53 -26.82
N ARG A 335 1.05 -7.36 -25.65
CA ARG A 335 -0.39 -7.49 -25.52
C ARG A 335 -1.17 -6.41 -26.28
N ALA A 336 -0.68 -5.17 -26.30
CA ALA A 336 -1.28 -4.11 -27.09
C ALA A 336 -1.26 -4.40 -28.60
N ARG A 337 -0.21 -5.06 -29.10
CA ARG A 337 -0.12 -5.54 -30.49
C ARG A 337 -1.10 -6.66 -30.79
N GLU A 338 -1.18 -7.65 -29.92
CA GLU A 338 -2.14 -8.75 -30.04
C GLU A 338 -3.59 -8.24 -30.12
N LEU A 339 -3.89 -7.18 -29.37
CA LEU A 339 -5.21 -6.53 -29.33
C LEU A 339 -5.40 -5.47 -30.43
N GLY A 340 -4.38 -5.15 -31.23
CA GLY A 340 -4.46 -4.16 -32.31
C GLY A 340 -4.68 -2.71 -31.84
N ILE A 341 -4.21 -2.34 -30.64
CA ILE A 341 -4.41 -1.01 -30.03
C ILE A 341 -3.09 -0.32 -29.67
N GLU A 342 -1.99 -0.70 -30.31
CA GLU A 342 -0.64 -0.22 -29.98
C GLU A 342 -0.47 1.30 -30.09
N ASP A 343 -1.19 1.94 -31.01
CA ASP A 343 -1.26 3.39 -31.20
C ASP A 343 -1.93 4.12 -30.03
N ARG A 344 -2.75 3.41 -29.26
CA ARG A 344 -3.53 3.94 -28.13
C ARG A 344 -2.91 3.66 -26.76
N VAL A 345 -1.81 2.92 -26.70
CA VAL A 345 -1.18 2.47 -25.45
C VAL A 345 0.16 3.17 -25.20
N HIS A 346 0.27 3.86 -24.06
CA HIS A 346 1.48 4.60 -23.69
C HIS A 346 2.08 4.06 -22.39
N PHE A 347 3.39 3.86 -22.36
CA PHE A 347 4.12 3.48 -21.14
C PHE A 347 5.04 4.61 -20.68
N VAL A 348 4.84 5.12 -19.47
CA VAL A 348 5.55 6.28 -18.94
C VAL A 348 6.37 5.86 -17.71
N ARG A 349 7.71 5.85 -17.88
CA ARG A 349 8.64 5.47 -16.79
C ARG A 349 8.73 6.50 -15.66
N GLY A 350 8.60 7.78 -15.96
CA GLY A 350 8.80 8.85 -14.98
C GLY A 350 8.02 10.11 -15.26
N GLY A 351 8.36 11.20 -14.57
CA GLY A 351 7.57 12.43 -14.58
C GLY A 351 6.66 12.56 -13.36
N LYS A 352 6.23 13.79 -13.08
CA LYS A 352 5.40 14.10 -11.91
C LYS A 352 4.00 13.56 -12.12
N LEU A 353 3.57 12.61 -11.28
CA LEU A 353 2.23 12.01 -11.32
C LEU A 353 1.13 13.08 -11.36
N ALA A 354 1.26 14.11 -10.54
CA ALA A 354 0.33 15.24 -10.51
C ALA A 354 0.06 15.87 -11.89
N ARG A 355 1.06 15.94 -12.77
CA ARG A 355 0.89 16.51 -14.12
C ARG A 355 0.11 15.59 -15.04
N LEU A 356 0.30 14.28 -14.92
CA LEU A 356 -0.48 13.29 -15.67
C LEU A 356 -1.92 13.20 -15.16
N LEU A 357 -2.13 13.31 -13.85
CA LEU A 357 -3.48 13.31 -13.31
C LEU A 357 -4.28 14.57 -13.72
N ASN A 358 -3.64 15.72 -13.89
CA ASN A 358 -4.35 16.95 -14.27
C ASN A 358 -5.07 16.89 -15.63
N GLN A 359 -4.67 15.97 -16.52
CA GLN A 359 -5.25 15.79 -17.85
C GLN A 359 -5.88 14.41 -18.04
N ALA A 360 -5.82 13.54 -17.03
CA ALA A 360 -6.42 12.22 -17.09
C ALA A 360 -7.95 12.33 -17.00
N HIS A 361 -8.64 11.48 -17.74
CA HIS A 361 -10.09 11.36 -17.69
C HIS A 361 -10.53 10.49 -16.50
N ALA A 362 -9.80 9.40 -16.25
CA ALA A 362 -10.02 8.49 -15.14
C ALA A 362 -8.71 7.80 -14.73
N ALA A 363 -8.71 7.12 -13.58
CA ALA A 363 -7.57 6.32 -13.14
C ALA A 363 -7.97 4.88 -12.76
N VAL A 364 -7.09 3.92 -13.09
CA VAL A 364 -7.22 2.51 -12.69
C VAL A 364 -6.02 2.15 -11.84
N THR A 365 -6.24 1.41 -10.76
CA THR A 365 -5.19 0.94 -9.87
C THR A 365 -5.58 -0.36 -9.22
N VAL A 366 -4.61 -1.10 -8.70
CA VAL A 366 -4.89 -2.23 -7.82
C VAL A 366 -5.20 -1.70 -6.42
N ASN A 367 -4.19 -1.22 -5.70
CA ASN A 367 -4.37 -0.68 -4.36
C ASN A 367 -3.39 0.47 -4.03
N SER A 368 -2.89 1.16 -5.06
CA SER A 368 -1.91 2.22 -4.88
C SER A 368 -2.49 3.42 -4.14
N THR A 369 -1.81 3.87 -3.08
CA THR A 369 -2.15 5.14 -2.38
C THR A 369 -2.01 6.36 -3.30
N ALA A 370 -1.34 6.23 -4.45
CA ALA A 370 -1.33 7.25 -5.50
C ALA A 370 -2.75 7.61 -6.00
N ALA A 371 -3.72 6.69 -5.88
CA ALA A 371 -5.13 6.90 -6.22
C ALA A 371 -5.76 8.06 -5.43
N GLN A 372 -5.29 8.31 -4.20
CA GLN A 372 -5.72 9.45 -3.39
C GLN A 372 -5.48 10.79 -4.11
N GLN A 373 -4.41 10.88 -4.93
CA GLN A 373 -4.17 12.08 -5.73
C GLN A 373 -5.18 12.24 -6.89
N ALA A 374 -5.72 11.14 -7.41
CA ALA A 374 -6.77 11.15 -8.43
C ALA A 374 -8.12 11.53 -7.79
N LEU A 375 -8.48 10.90 -6.67
CA LEU A 375 -9.69 11.20 -5.91
C LEU A 375 -9.73 12.67 -5.44
N TRP A 376 -8.59 13.22 -5.00
CA TRP A 376 -8.50 14.64 -4.63
C TRP A 376 -8.81 15.60 -5.77
N ARG A 377 -8.58 15.18 -7.02
CA ARG A 377 -8.91 15.95 -8.22
C ARG A 377 -10.34 15.72 -8.70
N GLY A 378 -11.11 14.87 -8.01
CA GLY A 378 -12.45 14.47 -8.45
C GLY A 378 -12.44 13.55 -9.66
N LEU A 379 -11.32 12.88 -9.94
CA LEU A 379 -11.26 11.91 -11.03
C LEU A 379 -11.95 10.60 -10.63
N PRO A 380 -12.72 9.97 -11.53
CA PRO A 380 -13.14 8.59 -11.40
C PRO A 380 -11.94 7.67 -11.14
N VAL A 381 -12.08 6.77 -10.17
CA VAL A 381 -11.05 5.77 -9.85
C VAL A 381 -11.67 4.39 -9.81
N LYS A 382 -11.08 3.44 -10.54
CA LYS A 382 -11.36 2.01 -10.40
C LYS A 382 -10.26 1.34 -9.59
N ALA A 383 -10.62 0.82 -8.42
CA ALA A 383 -9.77 -0.06 -7.63
C ALA A 383 -10.00 -1.51 -8.06
N MET A 384 -8.92 -2.26 -8.26
CA MET A 384 -8.93 -3.68 -8.68
C MET A 384 -8.29 -4.59 -7.61
N GLY A 385 -8.07 -4.06 -6.41
CA GLY A 385 -7.61 -4.78 -5.24
C GLY A 385 -8.13 -4.12 -3.98
N ASN A 386 -7.81 -4.72 -2.83
CA ASN A 386 -8.27 -4.24 -1.53
C ASN A 386 -7.43 -3.01 -1.12
N ALA A 387 -8.09 -1.87 -0.92
CA ALA A 387 -7.45 -0.64 -0.51
C ALA A 387 -8.30 0.12 0.53
N VAL A 388 -7.65 0.88 1.41
CA VAL A 388 -8.34 1.65 2.47
C VAL A 388 -9.30 2.73 1.95
N PHE A 389 -9.16 3.11 0.68
CA PHE A 389 -10.04 4.07 -0.01
C PHE A 389 -11.12 3.38 -0.84
N ASP A 390 -11.10 2.04 -0.94
CA ASP A 390 -12.11 1.24 -1.65
C ASP A 390 -13.42 1.24 -0.85
N LYS A 391 -14.23 2.28 -1.10
CA LYS A 391 -15.48 2.54 -0.40
C LYS A 391 -16.54 2.97 -1.40
N PRO A 392 -17.79 2.49 -1.25
CA PRO A 392 -18.90 2.96 -2.07
C PRO A 392 -18.97 4.49 -2.07
N GLY A 393 -18.99 5.08 -3.27
CA GLY A 393 -19.03 6.52 -3.47
C GLY A 393 -17.68 7.25 -3.51
N LEU A 394 -16.57 6.58 -3.15
CA LEU A 394 -15.21 7.10 -3.39
C LEU A 394 -14.61 6.53 -4.68
N VAL A 395 -14.69 5.21 -4.86
CA VAL A 395 -14.23 4.54 -6.09
C VAL A 395 -15.44 4.00 -6.84
N SER A 396 -15.25 3.72 -8.14
CA SER A 396 -16.30 3.20 -9.00
C SER A 396 -16.55 1.71 -8.75
N ASP A 397 -17.81 1.41 -8.53
CA ASP A 397 -18.45 0.10 -8.46
C ASP A 397 -18.77 -0.49 -9.85
N GLN A 398 -18.64 0.29 -10.92
CA GLN A 398 -18.84 -0.18 -12.29
C GLN A 398 -17.93 -1.37 -12.61
N SER A 399 -18.38 -2.29 -13.48
CA SER A 399 -17.46 -3.25 -14.08
C SER A 399 -16.31 -2.52 -14.81
N LEU A 400 -15.20 -3.20 -15.03
CA LEU A 400 -14.06 -2.57 -15.71
C LEU A 400 -14.43 -2.07 -17.10
N ASP A 401 -15.27 -2.81 -17.84
CA ASP A 401 -15.76 -2.41 -19.16
C ASP A 401 -16.59 -1.13 -19.11
N GLU A 402 -17.59 -1.07 -18.23
CA GLU A 402 -18.44 0.11 -18.05
C GLU A 402 -17.62 1.32 -17.61
N PHE A 403 -16.65 1.12 -16.70
CA PHE A 403 -15.77 2.18 -16.23
C PHE A 403 -14.88 2.73 -17.34
N LEU A 404 -14.34 1.87 -18.21
CA LEU A 404 -13.49 2.31 -19.32
C LEU A 404 -14.30 2.95 -20.45
N HIS A 405 -15.59 2.62 -20.56
CA HIS A 405 -16.51 3.23 -21.50
C HIS A 405 -16.95 4.63 -21.06
N ASP A 406 -17.54 4.74 -19.87
CA ASP A 406 -18.10 5.98 -19.32
C ASP A 406 -17.90 6.02 -17.78
N PRO A 407 -16.75 6.52 -17.29
CA PRO A 407 -16.40 6.47 -15.88
C PRO A 407 -17.18 7.48 -15.05
N ARG A 408 -17.87 7.00 -14.00
CA ARG A 408 -18.64 7.86 -13.09
C ARG A 408 -17.73 8.61 -12.10
N PRO A 409 -17.91 9.93 -11.92
CA PRO A 409 -17.10 10.72 -10.99
C PRO A 409 -17.40 10.36 -9.52
N PRO A 410 -16.39 10.48 -8.63
CA PRO A 410 -16.57 10.21 -7.21
C PRO A 410 -17.33 11.34 -6.51
N HIS A 411 -17.91 11.06 -5.34
CA HIS A 411 -18.51 12.10 -4.51
C HIS A 411 -17.43 12.95 -3.84
N ALA A 412 -17.14 14.12 -4.40
CA ALA A 412 -16.05 15.01 -3.92
C ALA A 412 -16.15 15.37 -2.42
N LEU A 413 -17.35 15.65 -1.92
CA LEU A 413 -17.55 15.94 -0.49
C LEU A 413 -17.30 14.72 0.40
N ALA A 414 -17.69 13.52 -0.07
CA ALA A 414 -17.42 12.28 0.65
C ALA A 414 -15.91 12.02 0.73
N TYR A 415 -15.18 12.26 -0.36
CA TYR A 415 -13.73 12.14 -0.37
C TYR A 415 -13.05 13.13 0.58
N ARG A 416 -13.49 14.40 0.60
CA ARG A 416 -12.96 15.39 1.56
C ARG A 416 -13.15 14.92 3.01
N ARG A 417 -14.36 14.48 3.37
CA ARG A 417 -14.64 13.94 4.71
C ARG A 417 -13.82 12.70 5.04
N TYR A 418 -13.65 11.78 4.09
CA TYR A 418 -12.78 10.63 4.26
C TYR A 418 -11.32 11.05 4.52
N ARG A 419 -10.81 12.01 3.74
CA ARG A 419 -9.46 12.55 3.92
C ARG A 419 -9.30 13.20 5.29
N ASP A 420 -10.25 14.04 5.71
CA ASP A 420 -10.22 14.70 7.01
C ASP A 420 -10.27 13.67 8.15
N PHE A 421 -11.08 12.61 7.97
CA PHE A 421 -11.13 11.49 8.92
C PHE A 421 -9.76 10.84 9.08
N LEU A 422 -9.07 10.50 7.98
CA LEU A 422 -7.72 9.94 8.03
C LEU A 422 -6.75 10.86 8.78
N LEU A 423 -6.80 12.16 8.49
CA LEU A 423 -5.92 13.15 9.10
C LEU A 423 -6.17 13.33 10.61
N GLU A 424 -7.42 13.24 11.04
CA GLU A 424 -7.83 13.29 12.45
C GLU A 424 -7.68 11.94 13.18
N SER A 425 -7.51 10.82 12.46
CA SER A 425 -7.47 9.46 13.04
C SER A 425 -6.13 8.73 12.94
N SER A 426 -5.56 8.42 11.78
CA SER A 426 -4.36 7.54 11.70
C SER A 426 -3.15 8.19 11.05
N GLN A 427 -3.32 9.35 10.42
CA GLN A 427 -2.23 10.06 9.77
C GLN A 427 -1.54 10.98 10.78
N VAL A 428 -0.29 10.65 11.10
CA VAL A 428 0.59 11.41 11.98
C VAL A 428 1.46 12.33 11.11
N PRO A 429 1.51 13.64 11.40
CA PRO A 429 2.31 14.56 10.60
C PRO A 429 3.81 14.29 10.83
N GLY A 430 4.58 14.24 9.74
CA GLY A 430 6.02 14.00 9.79
C GLY A 430 6.50 12.89 8.85
N GLY A 431 7.62 12.27 9.19
CA GLY A 431 8.25 11.27 8.33
C GLY A 431 9.40 10.56 9.01
N PHE A 432 9.73 9.35 8.57
CA PHE A 432 10.72 8.50 9.22
C PHE A 432 12.17 8.95 8.98
N TYR A 433 12.43 9.68 7.89
CA TYR A 433 13.78 9.81 7.35
C TYR A 433 14.45 11.17 7.56
N ALA A 434 13.74 12.29 7.43
CA ALA A 434 14.36 13.59 7.64
C ALA A 434 14.32 13.98 9.13
N ALA A 435 15.41 14.52 9.67
CA ALA A 435 15.52 14.84 11.10
C ALA A 435 14.36 15.71 11.63
N ARG A 436 14.00 16.78 10.90
CA ARG A 436 12.86 17.65 11.25
C ARG A 436 11.53 16.89 11.20
N SER A 437 11.32 16.09 10.15
CA SER A 437 10.10 15.27 9.99
C SER A 437 9.95 14.23 11.09
N ARG A 438 11.05 13.57 11.50
CA ARG A 438 11.06 12.64 12.63
C ARG A 438 10.69 13.33 13.93
N ALA A 439 11.32 14.48 14.21
CA ALA A 439 11.08 15.22 15.44
C ALA A 439 9.61 15.61 15.58
N HIS A 440 8.95 15.99 14.49
CA HIS A 440 7.52 16.30 14.50
C HIS A 440 6.65 15.07 14.79
N ALA A 441 6.89 13.94 14.10
CA ALA A 441 6.15 12.70 14.35
C ALA A 441 6.34 12.18 15.79
N LEU A 442 7.55 12.26 16.32
CA LEU A 442 7.89 11.78 17.67
C LEU A 442 7.21 12.56 18.80
N ARG A 443 6.81 13.82 18.56
CA ARG A 443 6.06 14.62 19.56
C ARG A 443 4.65 14.07 19.83
N ILE A 444 4.10 13.30 18.90
CA ILE A 444 2.70 12.87 18.93
C ILE A 444 2.61 11.35 19.11
N VAL A 445 3.47 10.59 18.44
CA VAL A 445 3.21 9.15 18.28
C VAL A 445 3.38 8.34 19.56
N VAL A 446 4.24 8.77 20.49
CA VAL A 446 4.45 8.05 21.76
C VAL A 446 3.20 8.13 22.63
N ASP A 447 2.57 9.30 22.70
CA ASP A 447 1.27 9.48 23.34
C ASP A 447 0.19 8.62 22.70
N MET A 448 0.21 8.46 21.37
CA MET A 448 -0.74 7.60 20.66
C MET A 448 -0.52 6.11 20.96
N ILE A 449 0.74 5.69 21.11
CA ILE A 449 1.09 4.32 21.52
C ILE A 449 0.60 4.03 22.95
N LEU A 450 0.78 5.01 23.84
CA LEU A 450 0.44 4.86 25.26
C LEU A 450 -1.04 5.04 25.57
N ALA A 451 -1.82 5.65 24.67
CA ALA A 451 -3.25 5.82 24.88
C ALA A 451 -3.98 4.46 25.06
N PRO A 452 -5.05 4.38 25.87
CA PRO A 452 -5.83 3.15 25.99
C PRO A 452 -6.57 2.83 24.69
N GLU A 453 -7.04 3.84 23.97
CA GLU A 453 -7.85 3.69 22.76
C GLU A 453 -7.02 3.73 21.49
N ASP A 454 -7.44 2.94 20.49
CA ASP A 454 -6.88 3.09 19.15
C ASP A 454 -7.24 4.45 18.52
N PRO A 455 -6.52 4.87 17.46
CA PRO A 455 -6.72 6.20 16.90
C PRO A 455 -8.11 6.45 16.29
N TYR A 456 -8.84 5.41 15.88
CA TYR A 456 -10.22 5.52 15.40
C TYR A 456 -11.20 5.58 16.57
N GLN A 457 -11.05 4.72 17.57
CA GLN A 457 -11.84 4.72 18.81
C GLN A 457 -11.77 6.08 19.50
N ALA A 458 -10.55 6.63 19.66
CA ALA A 458 -10.35 7.95 20.25
C ALA A 458 -11.08 9.05 19.47
N LEU A 459 -11.08 8.97 18.13
CA LEU A 459 -11.81 9.94 17.30
C LEU A 459 -13.32 9.79 17.47
N PHE A 460 -13.87 8.57 17.43
CA PHE A 460 -15.30 8.30 17.63
C PHE A 460 -15.78 8.73 19.01
N ALA A 461 -14.95 8.59 20.04
CA ALA A 461 -15.25 9.02 21.39
C ALA A 461 -15.10 10.55 21.60
N GLY A 462 -14.77 11.32 20.55
CA GLY A 462 -14.54 12.76 20.64
C GLY A 462 -13.22 13.15 21.33
N ARG A 463 -12.42 12.18 21.77
CA ARG A 463 -11.14 12.35 22.46
C ARG A 463 -9.93 12.47 21.52
N GLY A 464 -10.16 12.51 20.21
CA GLY A 464 -9.10 12.70 19.22
C GLY A 464 -8.33 13.99 19.51
N LYS A 465 -7.08 13.86 19.98
CA LYS A 465 -6.18 14.99 20.28
C LYS A 465 -6.00 15.83 19.00
N TYR A 466 -6.21 17.14 19.08
CA TYR A 466 -5.94 18.07 17.98
C TYR A 466 -4.48 17.91 17.55
N ARG A 467 -4.26 17.47 16.32
CA ARG A 467 -2.91 17.21 15.81
C ARG A 467 -2.34 18.53 15.34
N GLN A 468 -1.47 19.11 16.16
CA GLN A 468 -0.73 20.30 15.78
C GLN A 468 -0.07 20.08 14.42
N GLN A 469 -0.49 20.85 13.43
CA GLN A 469 0.16 20.92 12.14
C GLN A 469 1.16 22.07 12.18
N MET A 470 2.34 21.87 11.61
CA MET A 470 3.30 22.96 11.42
C MET A 470 2.68 23.95 10.43
N GLY A 471 2.50 25.21 10.85
CA GLY A 471 2.05 26.27 9.97
C GLY A 471 3.05 26.50 8.83
N GLY A 472 2.56 26.89 7.66
CA GLY A 472 3.41 27.15 6.49
C GLY A 472 4.25 28.43 6.58
N LYS A 473 4.35 29.07 7.75
CA LYS A 473 5.03 30.37 7.96
C LYS A 473 6.41 30.27 8.62
N ASP A 474 6.88 29.08 8.97
CA ASP A 474 8.23 28.90 9.49
C ASP A 474 9.20 28.66 8.31
N ASP A 475 9.36 29.69 7.47
CA ASP A 475 10.39 29.77 6.41
C ASP A 475 11.75 30.15 6.99
#